data_AF-A0A9Q3I526-F1
#
_entry.id   AF-A0A9Q3I526-F1
#
_cell.length_a   1.000
_cell.length_b   1.000
_cell.length_c   1.000
_cell.angle_alpha   90.00
_cell.angle_beta   90.00
_cell.angle_gamma   90.00
#
_symmetry.space_group_name_H-M   'P 1'
#
loop_
_entity.id
_entity.type
_entity.pdbx_description
1 polymer ?
#
loop_
_entity_poly.entity_id
_entity_poly.type
_entity_poly.pdbx_seq_one_letter_code
_entity_poly.pdbx_strand_id
1 'polypeptide(L)'
;MLENGWNPRIPADTLRKDLIDIYPTASSFKVMLDEVKNHERWSLKKLKDSNVGPFVIVALQGTNAVQVELSGELNPTPLTVPPVEKDEDKNMKKVIKDRRLMVKNQREYLVSYRNPVHDDKWLAESEIPDSDKLLRTFRHERRPQA
;
A
#
# COMPACT_ATOMS: atom_id res chain seq x y z
N MET A 1 49.92 -43.60 -6.56
CA MET A 1 49.83 -42.63 -7.65
C MET A 1 48.35 -42.41 -7.91
N LEU A 2 47.77 -41.28 -7.45
CA LEU A 2 46.39 -40.91 -7.79
C LEU A 2 46.48 -39.65 -8.64
N GLU A 3 46.05 -39.77 -9.89
CA GLU A 3 46.04 -38.71 -10.89
C GLU A 3 44.84 -37.81 -10.66
N ASN A 4 45.09 -36.51 -10.53
CA ASN A 4 44.09 -35.47 -10.40
C ASN A 4 43.34 -35.30 -11.74
N GLY A 5 42.24 -36.04 -11.91
CA GLY A 5 41.43 -36.03 -13.12
C GLY A 5 40.57 -34.78 -13.25
N TRP A 6 41.08 -33.75 -13.92
CA TRP A 6 40.25 -32.67 -14.46
C TRP A 6 39.59 -33.19 -15.75
N ASN A 7 38.26 -33.25 -15.80
CA ASN A 7 37.51 -33.75 -16.97
C ASN A 7 36.99 -32.58 -17.83
N PRO A 8 37.67 -32.20 -18.92
CA PRO A 8 37.36 -31.01 -19.73
C PRO A 8 36.10 -31.13 -20.60
N ARG A 9 35.37 -32.26 -20.54
CA ARG A 9 34.15 -32.49 -21.33
C ARG A 9 32.85 -32.15 -20.59
N ILE A 10 32.91 -31.65 -19.35
CA ILE A 10 31.70 -31.23 -18.63
C ILE A 10 31.27 -29.85 -19.18
N PRO A 11 30.03 -29.70 -19.72
CA PRO A 11 29.55 -28.40 -20.15
C PRO A 11 29.44 -27.46 -18.96
N ALA A 12 29.99 -26.25 -19.09
CA ALA A 12 30.07 -25.27 -18.01
C ALA A 12 28.70 -24.97 -17.35
N ASP A 13 27.63 -25.13 -18.12
CA ASP A 13 26.26 -24.83 -17.72
C ASP A 13 25.63 -25.90 -16.81
N THR A 14 26.27 -27.07 -16.66
CA THR A 14 25.74 -28.16 -15.83
C THR A 14 25.98 -27.93 -14.34
N LEU A 15 26.98 -27.12 -13.98
CA LEU A 15 27.40 -26.87 -12.59
C LEU A 15 26.71 -25.66 -11.93
N ARG A 16 25.85 -24.93 -12.66
CA ARG A 16 25.25 -23.68 -12.17
C ARG A 16 23.72 -23.72 -12.04
N LYS A 17 23.09 -24.86 -12.34
CA LYS A 17 21.61 -24.97 -12.36
C LYS A 17 20.96 -24.88 -10.97
N ASP A 18 21.71 -25.29 -9.95
CA ASP A 18 21.25 -25.29 -8.55
C ASP A 18 21.86 -24.14 -7.74
N LEU A 19 22.64 -23.27 -8.39
CA LEU A 19 23.22 -22.10 -7.73
C LEU A 19 22.12 -21.04 -7.65
N ILE A 20 21.73 -20.67 -6.43
CA ILE A 20 20.81 -19.55 -6.21
C ILE A 20 21.50 -18.30 -6.76
N ASP A 21 20.98 -17.77 -7.87
CA ASP A 21 21.43 -16.50 -8.43
C ASP A 21 21.04 -15.39 -7.45
N ILE A 22 21.91 -15.12 -6.47
CA ILE A 22 21.73 -14.05 -5.49
C ILE A 22 21.81 -12.67 -6.17
N TYR A 23 22.36 -12.60 -7.39
CA TYR A 23 22.46 -11.37 -8.19
C TYR A 23 21.74 -11.52 -9.52
N PRO A 24 21.01 -10.49 -9.99
CA PRO A 24 20.43 -10.53 -11.32
C PRO A 24 21.54 -10.59 -12.36
N THR A 25 21.70 -11.75 -12.99
CA THR A 25 22.50 -11.90 -14.20
C THR A 25 22.03 -10.88 -15.24
N ALA A 26 22.91 -10.40 -16.12
CA ALA A 26 22.56 -9.36 -17.12
C ALA A 26 21.29 -9.69 -17.93
N SER A 27 21.03 -10.98 -18.18
CA SER A 27 19.81 -11.47 -18.82
C SER A 27 18.54 -11.26 -17.97
N SER A 28 18.58 -11.48 -16.66
CA SER A 28 17.41 -11.27 -15.78
C SER A 28 17.14 -9.78 -15.54
N PHE A 29 18.18 -8.94 -15.48
CA PHE A 29 18.01 -7.49 -15.44
C PHE A 29 17.30 -6.97 -16.69
N LYS A 30 17.64 -7.50 -17.88
CA LYS A 30 16.95 -7.15 -19.13
C LYS A 30 15.47 -7.54 -19.09
N VAL A 31 15.15 -8.76 -18.66
CA VAL A 31 13.76 -9.23 -18.54
C VAL A 31 12.96 -8.33 -17.61
N MET A 32 13.53 -7.98 -16.46
CA MET A 32 12.90 -7.06 -15.51
C MET A 32 12.68 -5.66 -16.11
N LEU A 33 13.66 -5.11 -16.84
CA LEU A 33 13.50 -3.82 -17.52
C LEU A 33 12.40 -3.87 -18.59
N ASP A 34 12.28 -4.98 -19.32
CA ASP A 34 11.25 -5.14 -20.35
C ASP A 34 9.85 -5.31 -19.73
N GLU A 35 9.74 -5.98 -18.57
CA GLU A 35 8.50 -6.08 -17.79
C GLU A 35 8.02 -4.72 -17.27
N VAL A 36 8.93 -3.91 -16.71
CA VAL A 36 8.61 -2.55 -16.23
C VAL A 36 8.08 -1.67 -17.37
N LYS A 37 8.73 -1.70 -18.54
CA LYS A 37 8.28 -0.95 -19.72
C LYS A 37 6.91 -1.40 -20.25
N ASN A 38 6.63 -2.70 -20.18
CA ASN A 38 5.34 -3.24 -20.59
C ASN A 38 4.23 -2.88 -19.60
N HIS A 39 4.52 -2.85 -18.31
CA HIS A 39 3.59 -2.39 -17.28
C HIS A 39 3.22 -0.90 -17.49
N GLU A 40 4.20 -0.04 -17.75
CA GLU A 40 3.96 1.37 -18.10
C GLU A 40 3.07 1.55 -19.33
N ARG A 41 3.29 0.74 -20.38
CA ARG A 41 2.45 0.76 -21.59
C ARG A 41 1.00 0.36 -21.29
N TRP A 42 0.78 -0.61 -20.39
CA TRP A 42 -0.56 -1.04 -20.00
C TRP A 42 -1.29 0.03 -19.17
N SER A 43 -0.58 0.67 -18.23
CA SER A 43 -1.10 1.80 -17.45
C SER A 43 -1.46 3.00 -18.33
N LEU A 44 -0.63 3.36 -19.30
CA LEU A 44 -0.90 4.45 -20.24
C LEU A 44 -2.08 4.15 -21.18
N LYS A 45 -2.26 2.90 -21.60
CA LYS A 45 -3.39 2.52 -22.45
C LYS A 45 -4.72 2.63 -21.69
N LYS A 46 -4.76 2.21 -20.43
CA LYS A 46 -5.93 2.41 -19.57
C LYS A 46 -6.25 3.89 -19.33
N LEU A 47 -5.23 4.76 -19.26
CA LEU A 47 -5.42 6.19 -19.09
C LEU A 47 -6.01 6.88 -20.34
N LYS A 48 -5.72 6.35 -21.54
CA LYS A 48 -6.31 6.85 -22.79
C LYS A 48 -7.78 6.45 -22.93
N ASP A 49 -8.12 5.25 -22.47
CA ASP A 49 -9.50 4.75 -22.53
C ASP A 49 -10.40 5.35 -21.42
N SER A 50 -9.82 5.90 -20.34
CA SER A 50 -10.56 6.53 -19.23
C SER A 50 -10.91 8.02 -19.44
N ASN A 51 -10.47 8.64 -20.54
CA ASN A 51 -10.74 10.05 -20.83
C ASN A 51 -11.93 10.23 -21.77
N VAL A 52 -13.12 9.87 -21.29
CA VAL A 52 -14.38 10.46 -21.78
C VAL A 52 -14.97 11.30 -20.66
N GLY A 53 -14.22 12.32 -20.26
CA GLY A 53 -14.70 13.46 -19.48
C GLY A 53 -14.98 14.66 -20.39
N PRO A 54 -15.60 15.75 -19.89
CA PRO A 54 -16.06 16.88 -20.70
C PRO A 54 -14.92 17.86 -21.07
N PHE A 55 -13.75 17.35 -21.45
CA PHE A 55 -12.63 18.18 -21.85
C PHE A 55 -12.15 17.83 -23.25
N VAL A 56 -11.88 18.86 -24.05
CA VAL A 56 -11.29 18.72 -25.37
C VAL A 56 -9.78 18.93 -25.22
N ILE A 57 -8.98 17.93 -25.60
CA ILE A 57 -7.53 18.09 -25.68
C ILE A 57 -7.22 18.92 -26.91
N VAL A 58 -6.63 20.11 -26.71
CA VAL A 58 -6.36 21.07 -27.79
C VAL A 58 -5.01 20.80 -28.44
N ALA A 59 -3.98 20.50 -27.63
CA ALA A 59 -2.65 20.16 -28.13
C ALA A 59 -1.84 19.34 -27.13
N LEU A 60 -0.93 18.51 -27.64
CA LEU A 60 0.12 17.86 -26.84
C LEU A 60 1.37 18.72 -26.86
N GLN A 61 1.84 19.17 -25.70
CA GLN A 61 3.10 19.91 -25.58
C GLN A 61 4.19 18.95 -25.05
N GLY A 62 4.92 18.34 -25.98
CA GLY A 62 6.02 17.43 -25.67
C GLY A 62 5.57 16.10 -25.06
N THR A 63 6.50 15.40 -24.40
CA THR A 63 6.30 14.01 -23.93
C THR A 63 5.43 13.91 -22.68
N ASN A 64 5.36 14.98 -21.87
CA ASN A 64 4.77 14.95 -20.53
C ASN A 64 3.72 16.05 -20.27
N ALA A 65 3.40 16.92 -21.23
CA ALA A 65 2.42 17.99 -21.02
C ALA A 65 1.32 17.99 -22.09
N VAL A 66 0.11 18.31 -21.63
CA VAL A 66 -1.10 18.40 -22.46
C VAL A 66 -1.75 19.74 -22.16
N GLN A 67 -2.02 20.51 -23.22
CA GLN A 67 -2.79 21.73 -23.10
C GLN A 67 -4.28 21.38 -23.26
N VAL A 68 -5.05 21.72 -22.22
CA VAL A 68 -6.49 21.43 -22.14
C VAL A 68 -7.22 22.77 -22.04
N GLU A 69 -8.24 22.97 -22.87
CA GLU A 69 -9.19 24.08 -22.71
C GLU A 69 -10.38 23.59 -21.89
N LEU A 70 -10.66 24.30 -20.79
CA LEU A 70 -11.82 24.08 -19.93
C LEU A 70 -12.99 24.92 -20.45
N SER A 71 -13.62 24.48 -21.53
CA SER A 71 -14.88 25.07 -22.00
C SER A 71 -16.07 24.49 -21.22
N GLY A 72 -16.17 24.89 -19.95
CA GLY A 72 -17.32 24.60 -19.09
C GLY A 72 -17.56 25.75 -18.13
N GLU A 73 -18.72 26.42 -18.26
CA GLU A 73 -19.12 27.51 -17.37
C GLU A 73 -19.16 27.02 -15.92
N LEU A 74 -18.38 27.70 -15.07
CA LEU A 74 -18.18 27.38 -13.66
C LEU A 74 -19.40 27.88 -12.88
N ASN A 75 -20.47 27.09 -12.85
CA ASN A 75 -21.50 27.28 -11.81
C ASN A 75 -20.86 26.86 -10.48
N PRO A 76 -20.62 27.77 -9.52
CA PRO A 76 -20.10 27.39 -8.22
C PRO A 76 -21.22 26.68 -7.46
N THR A 77 -21.35 25.37 -7.65
CA THR A 77 -22.02 24.54 -6.66
C THR A 77 -21.25 24.68 -5.35
N PRO A 78 -21.93 24.93 -4.21
CA PRO A 78 -21.25 24.94 -2.93
C PRO A 78 -20.50 23.62 -2.78
N LEU A 79 -19.24 23.70 -2.35
CA LEU A 79 -18.37 22.55 -2.11
C LEU A 79 -19.07 21.61 -1.12
N THR A 80 -19.85 20.67 -1.64
CA THR A 80 -20.27 19.48 -0.91
C THR A 80 -18.99 18.70 -0.69
N VAL A 81 -18.40 18.90 0.48
CA VAL A 81 -17.35 18.06 1.04
C VAL A 81 -17.74 16.61 0.69
N PRO A 82 -16.90 15.84 -0.03
CA PRO A 82 -17.20 14.43 -0.21
C PRO A 82 -17.50 13.86 1.18
N PRO A 83 -18.56 13.06 1.36
CA PRO A 83 -18.78 12.39 2.63
C PRO A 83 -17.45 11.70 2.95
N VAL A 84 -16.74 12.20 3.96
CA VAL A 84 -15.60 11.50 4.54
C VAL A 84 -16.16 10.11 4.79
N GLU A 85 -15.65 9.14 4.04
CA GLU A 85 -16.04 7.75 4.16
C GLU A 85 -15.91 7.47 5.65
N LYS A 86 -17.07 7.31 6.31
CA LYS A 86 -17.12 6.85 7.69
C LYS A 86 -16.70 5.40 7.54
N ASP A 87 -15.39 5.19 7.60
CA ASP A 87 -14.75 3.91 7.44
C ASP A 87 -15.53 2.88 8.23
N GLU A 88 -15.83 1.76 7.59
CA GLU A 88 -16.72 0.73 8.10
C GLU A 88 -16.21 0.17 9.43
N ASP A 89 -16.66 0.80 10.50
CA ASP A 89 -16.23 0.70 11.90
C ASP A 89 -16.51 -0.65 12.59
N LYS A 90 -16.66 -1.74 11.84
CA LYS A 90 -17.22 -2.99 12.38
C LYS A 90 -16.22 -4.11 12.60
N ASN A 91 -14.93 -3.89 12.34
CA ASN A 91 -13.92 -4.95 12.47
C ASN A 91 -12.85 -4.68 13.53
N MET A 92 -13.17 -3.93 14.59
CA MET A 92 -12.28 -3.80 15.75
C MET A 92 -12.27 -5.10 16.58
N LYS A 93 -11.07 -5.64 16.86
CA LYS A 93 -10.92 -6.90 17.60
C LYS A 93 -10.70 -6.66 19.09
N LYS A 94 -9.74 -5.80 19.44
CA LYS A 94 -9.27 -5.65 20.82
C LYS A 94 -8.47 -4.36 21.04
N VAL A 95 -8.54 -3.82 22.25
CA VAL A 95 -7.62 -2.78 22.74
C VAL A 95 -6.36 -3.44 23.31
N ILE A 96 -5.19 -3.06 22.80
CA ILE A 96 -3.90 -3.68 23.18
C ILE A 96 -3.18 -2.85 24.25
N LYS A 97 -3.16 -1.53 24.09
CA LYS A 97 -2.39 -0.62 24.95
C LYS A 97 -3.19 0.64 25.25
N ASP A 98 -2.83 1.29 26.35
CA ASP A 98 -3.23 2.65 26.66
C ASP A 98 -2.00 3.56 26.78
N ARG A 99 -2.18 4.83 26.47
CA ARG A 99 -1.21 5.88 26.75
C ARG A 99 -1.93 7.14 27.20
N ARG A 100 -1.25 7.94 28.01
CA ARG A 100 -1.75 9.26 28.42
C ARG A 100 -0.95 10.34 27.72
N LEU A 101 -1.62 11.16 26.92
CA LEU A 101 -1.01 12.34 26.34
C LEU A 101 -1.00 13.46 27.37
N MET A 102 0.19 13.94 27.74
CA MET A 102 0.32 15.06 28.68
C MET A 102 -0.28 16.36 28.12
N VAL A 103 -0.13 16.59 26.81
CA VAL A 103 -0.55 17.82 26.13
C VAL A 103 -2.07 18.04 26.20
N LYS A 104 -2.86 16.98 26.03
CA LYS A 104 -4.34 17.05 25.99
C LYS A 104 -5.01 16.53 27.26
N ASN A 105 -4.23 16.11 28.27
CA ASN A 105 -4.71 15.39 29.44
C ASN A 105 -5.67 14.23 29.11
N GLN A 106 -5.53 13.62 27.94
CA GLN A 106 -6.45 12.63 27.41
C GLN A 106 -5.74 11.27 27.32
N ARG A 107 -6.53 10.21 27.49
CA ARG A 107 -6.07 8.83 27.27
C ARG A 107 -6.40 8.41 25.85
N GLU A 108 -5.42 7.81 25.20
CA GLU A 108 -5.59 7.14 23.92
C GLU A 108 -5.36 5.66 24.10
N TYR A 109 -6.07 4.88 23.29
CA TYR A 109 -6.04 3.44 23.31
C TYR A 109 -5.59 2.94 21.95
N LEU A 110 -4.66 1.99 21.94
CA LEU A 110 -4.22 1.32 20.72
C LEU A 110 -5.24 0.24 20.39
N VAL A 111 -6.02 0.47 19.35
CA VAL A 111 -7.04 -0.45 18.86
C VAL A 111 -6.45 -1.28 17.75
N SER A 112 -6.67 -2.59 17.84
CA SER A 112 -6.28 -3.54 16.82
C SER A 112 -7.49 -4.04 16.06
N TYR A 113 -7.35 -4.07 14.75
CA TYR A 113 -8.39 -4.49 13.82
C TYR A 113 -8.25 -5.99 13.52
N ARG A 114 -9.39 -6.64 13.28
CA ARG A 114 -9.45 -8.04 12.83
C ARG A 114 -9.08 -8.16 11.36
N ASN A 115 -9.26 -7.09 10.57
CA ASN A 115 -8.96 -7.07 9.15
C ASN A 115 -7.47 -6.76 8.93
N PRO A 116 -6.71 -7.56 8.17
CA PRO A 116 -5.30 -7.27 7.86
C PRO A 116 -5.09 -6.01 7.02
N VAL A 117 -6.15 -5.43 6.48
CA VAL A 117 -6.10 -4.19 5.69
C VAL A 117 -5.94 -2.94 6.57
N HIS A 118 -6.38 -3.00 7.83
CA HIS A 118 -6.34 -1.86 8.73
C HIS A 118 -5.23 -2.05 9.77
N ASP A 119 -4.32 -1.08 9.81
CA ASP A 119 -3.24 -1.04 10.79
C ASP A 119 -3.74 -0.65 12.19
N ASP A 120 -3.02 -1.10 13.21
CA ASP A 120 -3.28 -0.74 14.60
C ASP A 120 -3.18 0.79 14.79
N LYS A 121 -4.25 1.41 15.32
CA LYS A 121 -4.37 2.87 15.42
C LYS A 121 -4.60 3.33 16.86
N TRP A 122 -3.95 4.44 17.21
CA TRP A 122 -4.22 5.15 18.47
C TRP A 122 -5.48 5.99 18.31
N LEU A 123 -6.50 5.70 19.10
CA LEU A 123 -7.79 6.38 19.06
C LEU A 123 -8.18 6.87 20.44
N ALA A 124 -8.94 7.97 20.46
CA ALA A 124 -9.60 8.46 21.66
C ALA A 124 -10.79 7.57 22.05
N GLU A 125 -11.18 7.60 23.33
CA GLU A 125 -12.36 6.86 23.83
C GLU A 125 -13.67 7.21 23.10
N SER A 126 -13.77 8.44 22.60
CA SER A 126 -14.92 8.95 21.84
C SER A 126 -14.95 8.49 20.38
N GLU A 127 -13.80 8.11 19.83
CA GLU A 127 -13.66 7.69 18.42
C GLU A 127 -13.81 6.17 18.24
N ILE A 128 -13.93 5.44 19.35
CA ILE A 128 -14.03 3.98 19.35
C ILE A 128 -15.51 3.56 19.47
N PRO A 129 -16.07 2.85 18.45
CA PRO A 129 -17.36 2.18 18.55
C PRO A 129 -17.37 1.16 19.69
N ASP A 130 -18.47 1.11 20.46
CA ASP A 130 -18.64 0.20 21.61
C ASP A 130 -17.46 0.22 22.62
N SER A 131 -16.85 1.40 22.81
CA SER A 131 -15.64 1.58 23.64
C SER A 131 -15.80 1.02 25.05
N ASP A 132 -16.96 1.17 25.69
CA ASP A 132 -17.21 0.68 27.05
C ASP A 132 -16.97 -0.83 27.18
N LYS A 133 -17.42 -1.63 26.21
CA LYS A 133 -17.26 -3.08 26.22
C LYS A 133 -15.79 -3.49 26.08
N LEU A 134 -15.08 -2.86 25.14
CA LEU A 134 -13.66 -3.14 24.87
C LEU A 134 -12.74 -2.65 26.00
N LEU A 135 -13.04 -1.49 26.58
CA LEU A 135 -12.27 -0.93 27.68
C LEU A 135 -12.51 -1.69 28.97
N ARG A 136 -13.72 -2.19 29.21
CA ARG A 136 -14.03 -3.03 30.37
C ARG A 136 -13.22 -4.33 30.37
N THR A 137 -13.15 -5.03 29.23
CA THR A 137 -12.35 -6.25 29.12
C THR A 137 -10.87 -5.95 29.25
N PHE A 138 -10.36 -4.93 28.59
CA PHE A 138 -8.96 -4.50 28.69
C PHE A 138 -8.54 -4.13 30.13
N ARG A 139 -9.38 -3.35 30.83
CA ARG A 139 -9.14 -2.98 32.23
C ARG A 139 -9.16 -4.19 33.15
N HIS A 140 -9.99 -5.20 32.85
CA HIS A 140 -10.05 -6.43 33.62
C HIS A 140 -8.81 -7.31 33.42
N GLU A 141 -8.37 -7.47 32.17
CA GLU A 141 -7.16 -8.24 31.82
C GLU A 141 -5.89 -7.64 32.45
N ARG A 142 -5.84 -6.31 32.62
CA ARG A 142 -4.69 -5.62 33.23
C ARG A 142 -4.71 -5.56 34.75
N ARG A 143 -5.77 -6.06 35.41
CA ARG A 143 -5.74 -6.14 36.87
C ARG A 143 -4.70 -7.21 37.26
N PRO A 144 -3.80 -6.91 38.21
CA PRO A 144 -3.00 -7.97 38.81
C PRO A 144 -3.98 -8.98 39.45
N GLN A 145 -3.91 -10.24 39.03
CA GLN A 145 -4.60 -11.32 39.73
C GLN A 145 -4.00 -11.37 41.13
N ALA A 146 -4.83 -11.09 42.13
CA ALA A 146 -4.45 -11.10 43.54
C ALA A 146 -4.31 -12.54 44.05
#